data_AF-A0A842SRQ0-F1
#
_entry.id   AF-A0A842SRQ0-F1
#
_cell.length_a   1.000
_cell.length_b   1.000
_cell.length_c   1.000
_cell.angle_alpha   90.00
_cell.angle_beta   90.00
_cell.angle_gamma   90.00
#
_symmetry.space_group_name_H-M   'P 1'
#
loop_
_entity.id
_entity.type
_entity.pdbx_description
1 polymer ?
#
loop_
_entity_poly.entity_id
_entity_poly.type
_entity_poly.pdbx_seq_one_letter_code
_entity_poly.pdbx_strand_id
1 'polypeptide(L)'
;MRPTKTFDQERAQFNLARLRRAGGNYEVVIDPDKAIAYREGRSVDLDEVLQAQQVFFDAKKGEHASEDRMQEVFGTVEPLVVAKTILEKGEIQLTAEHRAKVREEKLKRVVQLIAKNACDPKSKLPHPPTRIRNAMDEAKVRIDEFKKPEDQVNDIIKALRPILPISVESRRVAVHVPATHAGRMYGALQSFGTITQEAWQNDGSWKGTLELPAGMVQELIDKVNSMTHGAATIDMVK
;
A
#
# COMPACT_ATOMS: atom_id res chain seq x y z
N MET A 1 1.82 46.32 38.30
CA MET A 1 1.18 45.71 37.12
C MET A 1 2.21 44.84 36.41
N ARG A 2 2.01 43.52 36.39
CA ARG A 2 2.84 42.61 35.57
C ARG A 2 2.16 42.48 34.20
N PRO A 3 2.88 42.61 33.07
CA PRO A 3 2.26 42.51 31.76
C PRO A 3 1.80 41.07 31.51
N THR A 4 0.54 40.93 31.15
CA THR A 4 -0.10 39.70 30.71
C THR A 4 0.63 39.21 29.47
N LYS A 5 1.23 38.02 29.54
CA LYS A 5 1.76 37.35 28.35
C LYS A 5 0.58 37.07 27.42
N THR A 6 0.51 37.81 26.33
CA THR A 6 -0.29 37.45 25.17
C THR A 6 0.20 36.08 24.74
N PHE A 7 -0.63 35.05 24.89
CA PHE A 7 -0.38 33.75 24.29
C PHE A 7 -0.40 33.98 22.77
N ASP A 8 0.79 34.07 22.17
CA ASP A 8 0.92 33.90 20.73
C ASP A 8 0.22 32.59 20.39
N GLN A 9 -0.81 32.68 19.55
CA GLN A 9 -1.42 31.54 18.92
C GLN A 9 -0.34 30.90 18.04
N GLU A 10 0.40 29.94 18.59
CA GLU A 10 1.04 28.92 17.77
C GLU A 10 -0.07 28.38 16.85
N ARG A 11 0.05 28.64 15.55
CA ARG A 11 -0.85 28.07 14.55
C ARG A 11 -0.61 26.56 14.60
N ALA A 12 -1.34 25.85 15.44
CA ALA A 12 -1.30 24.41 15.51
C ALA A 12 -1.53 23.87 14.09
N GLN A 13 -0.50 23.26 13.53
CA GLN A 13 -0.54 22.72 12.18
C GLN A 13 -1.22 21.36 12.23
N PHE A 14 -2.54 21.36 12.04
CA PHE A 14 -3.33 20.13 11.99
C PHE A 14 -3.17 19.44 10.64
N ASN A 15 -2.76 18.17 10.66
CA ASN A 15 -2.92 17.28 9.51
C ASN A 15 -4.24 16.53 9.68
N LEU A 16 -5.01 16.45 8.60
CA LEU A 16 -6.39 15.96 8.65
C LEU A 16 -6.56 14.78 7.71
N ALA A 17 -7.32 13.78 8.12
CA ALA A 17 -7.95 12.85 7.18
C ALA A 17 -9.42 13.22 7.05
N ARG A 18 -9.94 13.25 5.83
CA ARG A 18 -11.32 13.66 5.53
C ARG A 18 -12.05 12.60 4.73
N LEU A 19 -13.29 12.31 5.11
CA LEU A 19 -14.23 11.53 4.30
C LEU A 19 -15.49 12.34 4.04
N ARG A 20 -15.87 12.49 2.78
CA ARG A 20 -17.15 13.10 2.39
C ARG A 20 -18.19 12.01 2.19
N ARG A 21 -19.26 12.03 2.98
CA ARG A 21 -20.33 11.01 2.92
C ARG A 21 -21.66 11.59 3.37
N ALA A 22 -22.76 11.16 2.74
CA ALA A 22 -24.12 11.61 3.05
C ALA A 22 -24.28 13.15 3.10
N GLY A 23 -23.57 13.86 2.22
CA GLY A 23 -23.60 15.33 2.16
C GLY A 23 -22.74 16.05 3.22
N GLY A 24 -22.18 15.35 4.20
CA GLY A 24 -21.28 15.90 5.23
C GLY A 24 -19.80 15.62 4.98
N ASN A 25 -18.93 16.42 5.59
CA ASN A 25 -17.48 16.18 5.67
C ASN A 25 -17.15 15.69 7.07
N TYR A 26 -16.47 14.56 7.20
CA TYR A 26 -16.03 14.04 8.49
C TYR A 26 -14.52 14.04 8.53
N GLU A 27 -13.96 14.65 9.56
CA GLU A 27 -12.54 14.93 9.71
C GLU A 27 -12.00 14.35 11.02
N VAL A 28 -10.77 13.84 10.97
CA VAL A 28 -10.01 13.44 12.14
C VAL A 28 -8.62 14.06 12.08
N VAL A 29 -8.08 14.44 13.23
CA VAL A 29 -6.74 15.01 13.36
C VAL A 29 -5.73 13.88 13.53
N ILE A 30 -4.72 13.86 12.69
CA ILE A 30 -3.82 12.70 12.54
C ILE A 30 -2.34 13.10 12.59
N ASP A 31 -1.50 12.15 12.98
CA ASP A 31 -0.11 12.12 12.59
C ASP A 31 0.01 11.63 11.14
N PRO A 32 0.58 12.42 10.21
CA PRO A 32 0.60 12.08 8.79
C PRO A 32 1.47 10.85 8.48
N ASP A 33 2.62 10.70 9.14
CA ASP A 33 3.54 9.58 8.88
C ASP A 33 2.92 8.27 9.36
N LYS A 34 2.30 8.28 10.54
CA LYS A 34 1.59 7.12 11.08
C LYS A 34 0.32 6.81 10.29
N ALA A 35 -0.41 7.81 9.81
CA ALA A 35 -1.58 7.61 8.97
C ALA A 35 -1.23 6.96 7.62
N ILE A 36 -0.12 7.37 7.01
CA ILE A 36 0.41 6.72 5.79
C ILE A 36 0.80 5.28 6.11
N ALA A 37 1.53 5.05 7.21
CA ALA A 37 1.93 3.71 7.63
C ALA A 37 0.73 2.78 7.88
N TYR A 38 -0.32 3.29 8.52
CA TYR A 38 -1.57 2.58 8.75
C TYR A 38 -2.24 2.21 7.42
N ARG A 39 -2.30 3.15 6.47
CA ARG A 39 -2.92 2.93 5.15
C ARG A 39 -2.13 1.96 4.26
N GLU A 40 -0.81 1.91 4.44
CA GLU A 40 0.03 0.86 3.87
C GLU A 40 -0.21 -0.50 4.53
N GLY A 41 -1.01 -0.62 5.59
CA GLY A 41 -1.25 -1.86 6.31
C GLY A 41 -0.07 -2.30 7.19
N ARG A 42 0.77 -1.36 7.64
CA ARG A 42 1.73 -1.62 8.72
C ARG A 42 0.99 -1.73 10.05
N SER A 43 1.52 -2.53 10.98
CA SER A 43 0.96 -2.69 12.33
C SER A 43 1.20 -1.42 13.16
N VAL A 44 0.32 -0.44 12.98
CA VAL A 44 0.29 0.82 13.74
C VAL A 44 -1.03 0.88 14.50
N ASP A 45 -0.96 1.18 15.78
CA ASP A 45 -2.15 1.37 16.59
C ASP A 45 -2.93 2.60 16.10
N LEU A 46 -4.24 2.49 15.98
CA LEU A 46 -5.09 3.59 15.55
C LEU A 46 -5.05 4.74 16.57
N ASP A 47 -4.90 4.43 17.86
CA ASP A 47 -4.77 5.43 18.92
C ASP A 47 -3.52 6.29 18.74
N GLU A 48 -2.45 5.68 18.21
CA GLU A 48 -1.22 6.40 17.92
C GLU A 48 -1.29 7.26 16.66
N VAL A 49 -2.19 6.93 15.73
CA VAL A 49 -2.40 7.69 14.49
C VAL A 49 -3.18 8.98 14.79
N LEU A 50 -4.14 8.92 15.71
CA LEU A 50 -4.99 10.05 16.06
C LEU A 50 -4.31 10.98 17.06
N GLN A 51 -4.31 12.28 16.76
CA GLN A 51 -3.89 13.28 17.75
C GLN A 51 -4.99 13.58 18.77
N ALA A 52 -6.25 13.35 18.39
CA ALA A 52 -7.41 13.44 19.25
C ALA A 52 -8.42 12.36 18.85
N GLN A 53 -8.97 11.64 19.82
CA GLN A 53 -10.04 10.64 19.62
C GLN A 53 -11.41 11.31 19.43
N GLN A 54 -11.50 12.21 18.45
CA GLN A 54 -12.68 13.02 18.17
C GLN A 54 -12.89 13.13 16.66
N VAL A 55 -14.16 13.14 16.26
CA VAL A 55 -14.57 13.33 14.86
C VAL A 55 -15.18 14.71 14.72
N PHE A 56 -14.76 15.42 13.67
CA PHE A 56 -15.14 16.80 13.41
C PHE A 56 -15.89 16.91 12.08
N PHE A 57 -16.79 17.89 11.96
CA PHE A 57 -17.22 18.40 10.66
C PHE A 57 -16.19 19.38 10.07
N ASP A 58 -15.55 20.16 10.95
CA ASP A 58 -14.47 21.08 10.62
C ASP A 58 -13.50 21.18 11.81
N ALA A 59 -12.39 20.44 11.72
CA ALA A 59 -11.40 20.37 12.80
C ALA A 59 -10.70 21.71 13.04
N LYS A 60 -10.57 22.56 12.01
CA LYS A 60 -9.92 23.87 12.13
C LYS A 60 -10.77 24.86 12.92
N LYS A 61 -12.09 24.67 12.92
CA LYS A 61 -13.04 25.47 13.71
C LYS A 61 -13.43 24.80 15.04
N GLY A 62 -12.99 23.57 15.27
CA GLY A 62 -13.41 22.77 16.43
C GLY A 62 -14.87 22.34 16.37
N GLU A 63 -15.44 22.22 15.18
CA GLU A 63 -16.84 21.82 15.00
C GLU A 63 -16.96 20.29 15.05
N HIS A 64 -17.54 19.75 16.11
CA HIS A 64 -17.69 18.30 16.32
C HIS A 64 -18.82 17.70 15.48
N ALA A 65 -18.61 16.47 15.01
CA ALA A 65 -19.68 15.68 14.44
C ALA A 65 -20.65 15.25 15.54
N SER A 66 -21.95 15.50 15.35
CA SER A 66 -23.00 15.05 16.28
C SER A 66 -23.11 13.54 16.26
N GLU A 67 -23.37 12.93 17.41
CA GLU A 67 -23.57 11.47 17.56
C GLU A 67 -24.64 10.93 16.61
N ASP A 68 -25.79 11.61 16.49
CA ASP A 68 -26.89 11.20 15.59
C ASP A 68 -26.41 11.03 14.13
N ARG A 69 -25.60 11.98 13.65
CA ARG A 69 -25.02 11.94 12.30
C ARG A 69 -23.96 10.87 12.15
N MET A 70 -23.15 10.62 13.18
CA MET A 70 -22.18 9.53 13.14
C MET A 70 -22.90 8.18 13.09
N GLN A 71 -23.95 8.01 13.89
CA GLN A 71 -24.77 6.81 13.89
C GLN A 71 -25.48 6.60 12.54
N GLU A 72 -26.06 7.65 11.95
CA GLU A 72 -26.72 7.59 10.64
C GLU A 72 -25.74 7.18 9.51
N VAL A 73 -24.54 7.76 9.49
CA VAL A 73 -23.61 7.62 8.36
C VAL A 73 -22.65 6.44 8.51
N PHE A 74 -22.18 6.17 9.72
CA PHE A 74 -21.20 5.13 10.01
C PHE A 74 -21.78 3.93 10.75
N GLY A 75 -23.00 4.03 11.28
CA GLY A 75 -23.62 2.96 12.07
C GLY A 75 -23.07 2.85 13.50
N THR A 76 -22.25 3.82 13.92
CA THR A 76 -21.60 3.86 15.23
C THR A 76 -21.30 5.31 15.62
N VAL A 77 -21.26 5.57 16.93
CA VAL A 77 -20.80 6.84 17.53
C VAL A 77 -19.37 6.75 18.04
N GLU A 78 -18.74 5.57 17.96
CA GLU A 78 -17.40 5.33 18.49
C GLU A 78 -16.32 6.00 17.59
N PRO A 79 -15.57 6.99 18.11
CA PRO A 79 -14.64 7.78 17.30
C PRO A 79 -13.56 6.94 16.61
N LEU A 80 -13.07 5.87 17.26
CA LEU A 80 -12.06 4.98 16.70
C LEU A 80 -12.57 4.23 15.48
N VAL A 81 -13.78 3.67 15.54
CA VAL A 81 -14.36 2.93 14.40
C VAL A 81 -14.63 3.87 13.22
N VAL A 82 -15.07 5.10 13.51
CA VAL A 82 -15.26 6.13 12.49
C VAL A 82 -13.91 6.55 11.88
N ALA A 83 -12.91 6.82 12.71
CA ALA A 83 -11.56 7.20 12.29
C ALA A 83 -10.92 6.15 11.37
N LYS A 84 -11.03 4.87 11.73
CA LYS A 84 -10.60 3.75 10.88
C LYS A 84 -11.23 3.84 9.48
N THR A 85 -12.55 4.03 9.43
CA THR A 85 -13.28 4.16 8.15
C THR A 85 -12.79 5.37 7.35
N ILE A 86 -12.52 6.50 8.01
CA ILE A 86 -11.99 7.72 7.38
C ILE A 86 -10.58 7.49 6.83
N LEU A 87 -9.69 6.82 7.56
CA LEU A 87 -8.32 6.55 7.10
C LEU A 87 -8.28 5.57 5.91
N GLU A 88 -9.13 4.55 5.92
CA GLU A 88 -9.20 3.54 4.86
C GLU A 88 -9.85 4.08 3.57
N LYS A 89 -10.95 4.84 3.70
CA LYS A 89 -11.78 5.23 2.54
C LYS A 89 -11.70 6.72 2.19
N GLY A 90 -11.21 7.54 3.11
CA GLY A 90 -11.09 8.99 2.93
C GLY A 90 -9.79 9.42 2.26
N GLU A 91 -9.53 10.72 2.34
CA GLU A 91 -8.33 11.39 1.84
C GLU A 91 -7.49 11.88 3.02
N ILE A 92 -6.21 11.49 3.04
CA ILE A 92 -5.21 12.03 3.97
C ILE A 92 -4.68 13.33 3.37
N GLN A 93 -4.93 14.45 4.05
CA GLN A 93 -4.54 15.78 3.60
C GLN A 93 -3.09 16.07 3.98
N LEU A 94 -2.18 15.88 3.03
CA LEU A 94 -0.77 16.22 3.18
C LEU A 94 -0.48 17.62 2.64
N THR A 95 0.42 18.35 3.32
CA THR A 95 1.01 19.57 2.76
C THR A 95 1.81 19.24 1.50
N ALA A 96 2.00 20.24 0.62
CA ALA A 96 2.78 20.05 -0.61
C ALA A 96 4.22 19.59 -0.33
N GLU A 97 4.86 20.19 0.68
CA GLU A 97 6.21 19.85 1.12
C GLU A 97 6.30 18.42 1.66
N HIS A 98 5.37 18.04 2.55
CA HIS A 98 5.36 16.70 3.12
C HIS A 98 5.07 15.63 2.05
N ARG A 99 4.13 15.90 1.14
CA ARG A 99 3.86 15.02 -0.02
C ARG A 99 5.12 14.83 -0.88
N ALA A 100 5.86 15.90 -1.15
CA ALA A 100 7.09 15.81 -1.93
C ALA A 100 8.16 14.97 -1.22
N LYS A 101 8.31 15.15 0.10
CA LYS A 101 9.23 14.36 0.93
C LYS A 101 8.89 12.86 0.89
N VAL A 102 7.65 12.50 1.18
CA VAL A 102 7.18 11.10 1.17
C VAL A 102 7.39 10.47 -0.21
N ARG A 103 7.07 11.22 -1.27
CA ARG A 103 7.26 10.74 -2.64
C ARG A 103 8.73 10.49 -2.97
N GLU A 104 9.64 11.38 -2.59
CA GLU A 104 11.07 11.23 -2.82
C GLU A 104 11.66 10.05 -2.03
N GLU A 105 11.25 9.86 -0.78
CA GLU A 105 11.67 8.73 0.05
C GLU A 105 11.21 7.39 -0.56
N LYS A 106 9.94 7.31 -0.97
CA LYS A 106 9.41 6.13 -1.67
C LYS A 106 10.08 5.89 -3.01
N LEU A 107 10.33 6.95 -3.79
CA LEU A 107 11.05 6.86 -5.05
C LEU A 107 12.42 6.22 -4.85
N LYS A 108 13.20 6.69 -3.87
CA LYS A 108 14.50 6.11 -3.52
C LYS A 108 14.37 4.63 -3.16
N ARG A 109 13.35 4.26 -2.38
CA ARG A 109 13.12 2.87 -1.98
C ARG A 109 12.77 1.97 -3.18
N VAL A 110 11.87 2.42 -4.04
CA VAL A 110 11.50 1.71 -5.28
C VAL A 110 12.71 1.53 -6.18
N VAL A 111 13.51 2.57 -6.39
CA VAL A 111 14.74 2.48 -7.20
C VAL A 111 15.69 1.42 -6.64
N GLN A 112 15.88 1.36 -5.32
CA GLN A 112 16.70 0.33 -4.67
C GLN A 112 16.12 -1.08 -4.85
N LEU A 113 14.80 -1.25 -4.72
CA LEU A 113 14.14 -2.53 -4.94
C LEU A 113 14.32 -3.02 -6.38
N ILE A 114 14.15 -2.12 -7.36
CA ILE A 114 14.37 -2.44 -8.77
C ILE A 114 15.84 -2.80 -9.00
N ALA A 115 16.78 -2.01 -8.49
CA ALA A 115 18.22 -2.26 -8.66
C ALA A 115 18.65 -3.61 -8.07
N LYS A 116 18.02 -4.06 -6.99
CA LYS A 116 18.29 -5.34 -6.34
C LYS A 116 17.67 -6.53 -7.06
N ASN A 117 16.47 -6.36 -7.62
CA ASN A 117 15.66 -7.47 -8.13
C ASN A 117 15.64 -7.58 -9.66
N ALA A 118 16.21 -6.60 -10.37
CA ALA A 118 16.19 -6.55 -11.83
C ALA A 118 17.58 -6.32 -12.43
N CYS A 119 17.78 -6.87 -13.62
CA CYS A 119 19.03 -6.82 -14.36
C CYS A 119 18.82 -6.46 -15.82
N ASP A 120 19.91 -6.12 -16.50
CA ASP A 120 19.94 -6.02 -17.95
C ASP A 120 19.78 -7.44 -18.55
N PRO A 121 18.79 -7.69 -19.43
CA PRO A 121 18.60 -8.97 -20.07
C PRO A 121 19.84 -9.48 -20.84
N LYS A 122 20.68 -8.57 -21.36
CA LYS A 122 21.86 -8.88 -22.19
C LYS A 122 23.08 -9.21 -21.34
N SER A 123 23.43 -8.35 -20.38
CA SER A 123 24.65 -8.53 -19.57
C SER A 123 24.41 -9.34 -18.30
N LYS A 124 23.13 -9.54 -17.90
CA LYS A 124 22.71 -10.15 -16.62
C LYS A 124 23.20 -9.39 -15.38
N LEU A 125 23.71 -8.18 -15.55
CA LEU A 125 24.17 -7.33 -14.44
C LEU A 125 23.04 -6.41 -13.96
N PRO A 126 22.99 -6.09 -12.67
CA PRO A 126 22.02 -5.14 -12.13
C PRO A 126 22.24 -3.74 -12.70
N HIS A 127 21.15 -3.01 -12.91
CA HIS A 127 21.23 -1.61 -13.34
C HIS A 127 21.62 -0.71 -12.16
N PRO A 128 22.55 0.25 -12.34
CA PRO A 128 22.84 1.23 -11.30
C PRO A 128 21.59 2.01 -10.87
N PRO A 129 21.41 2.34 -9.58
CA PRO A 129 20.26 3.11 -9.09
C PRO A 129 20.02 4.42 -9.85
N THR A 130 21.08 5.13 -10.22
CA THR A 130 21.00 6.37 -11.00
C THR A 130 20.43 6.15 -12.40
N ARG A 131 20.75 5.02 -13.05
CA ARG A 131 20.23 4.68 -14.38
C ARG A 131 18.73 4.41 -14.32
N ILE A 132 18.27 3.71 -13.29
CA ILE A 132 16.85 3.43 -13.05
C ILE A 132 16.10 4.73 -12.76
N ARG A 133 16.64 5.58 -11.87
CA ARG A 133 16.03 6.88 -11.55
C ARG A 133 15.84 7.75 -12.80
N ASN A 134 16.88 7.87 -13.62
CA ASN A 134 16.78 8.64 -14.86
C ASN A 134 15.73 8.07 -15.82
N ALA A 135 15.63 6.74 -15.91
CA ALA A 135 14.59 6.11 -16.73
C ALA A 135 13.18 6.32 -16.17
N MET A 136 13.02 6.39 -14.84
CA MET A 136 11.73 6.72 -14.20
C MET A 136 11.32 8.17 -14.47
N ASP A 137 12.27 9.11 -14.44
CA ASP A 137 12.02 10.51 -14.77
C ASP A 137 11.64 10.67 -16.25
N GLU A 138 12.32 9.96 -17.15
CA GLU A 138 12.04 9.95 -18.60
C GLU A 138 10.65 9.34 -18.91
N ALA A 139 10.30 8.23 -18.24
CA ALA A 139 8.98 7.61 -18.33
C ALA A 139 7.88 8.41 -17.60
N LYS A 140 8.24 9.49 -16.88
CA LYS A 140 7.32 10.31 -16.06
C LYS A 140 6.50 9.46 -15.08
N VAL A 141 7.16 8.48 -14.45
CA VAL A 141 6.53 7.60 -13.47
C VAL A 141 6.02 8.41 -12.29
N ARG A 142 4.76 8.17 -11.89
CA ARG A 142 4.18 8.75 -10.67
C ARG A 142 4.17 7.70 -9.55
N ILE A 143 4.81 8.04 -8.44
CA ILE A 143 4.79 7.25 -7.21
C ILE A 143 3.57 7.63 -6.37
N ASP A 144 2.84 6.62 -5.90
CA ASP A 144 1.72 6.73 -4.97
C ASP A 144 2.26 6.79 -3.53
N GLU A 145 1.89 7.85 -2.80
CA GLU A 145 2.34 8.10 -1.43
C GLU A 145 1.65 7.19 -0.39
N PHE A 146 0.63 6.44 -0.75
CA PHE A 146 -0.14 5.60 0.18
C PHE A 146 -0.02 4.10 -0.09
N LYS A 147 0.52 3.71 -1.25
CA LYS A 147 0.84 2.30 -1.55
C LYS A 147 2.24 1.93 -1.10
N LYS A 148 2.46 0.67 -0.74
CA LYS A 148 3.81 0.18 -0.42
C LYS A 148 4.74 0.33 -1.63
N PRO A 149 6.04 0.57 -1.42
CA PRO A 149 7.02 0.56 -2.50
C PRO A 149 6.99 -0.75 -3.30
N GLU A 150 6.88 -1.89 -2.61
CA GLU A 150 6.90 -3.24 -3.18
C GLU A 150 5.75 -3.45 -4.19
N ASP A 151 4.53 -3.06 -3.81
CA ASP A 151 3.32 -3.19 -4.64
C ASP A 151 3.41 -2.39 -5.95
N GLN A 152 4.22 -1.32 -5.96
CA GLN A 152 4.38 -0.43 -7.10
C GLN A 152 5.48 -0.88 -8.08
N VAL A 153 6.42 -1.74 -7.64
CA VAL A 153 7.61 -2.11 -8.41
C VAL A 153 7.24 -2.68 -9.79
N ASN A 154 6.28 -3.60 -9.86
CA ASN A 154 5.96 -4.29 -11.11
C ASN A 154 5.39 -3.36 -12.18
N ASP A 155 4.48 -2.48 -11.80
CA ASP A 155 3.87 -1.54 -12.74
C ASP A 155 4.88 -0.50 -13.21
N ILE A 156 5.80 -0.10 -12.34
CA ILE A 156 6.92 0.77 -12.69
C ILE A 156 7.85 0.07 -13.66
N ILE A 157 8.24 -1.18 -13.41
CA ILE A 157 9.09 -1.95 -14.32
C ILE A 157 8.44 -2.08 -15.70
N LYS A 158 7.13 -2.33 -15.78
CA LYS A 158 6.40 -2.35 -17.06
C LYS A 158 6.52 -1.01 -17.80
N ALA A 159 6.38 0.11 -17.08
CA ALA A 159 6.52 1.45 -17.64
C ALA A 159 7.97 1.78 -18.08
N LEU A 160 8.98 1.17 -17.46
CA LEU A 160 10.39 1.36 -17.79
C LEU A 160 10.86 0.57 -19.01
N ARG A 161 10.23 -0.59 -19.31
CA ARG A 161 10.65 -1.49 -20.41
C ARG A 161 10.85 -0.82 -21.79
N PRO A 162 10.06 0.18 -22.22
CA PRO A 162 10.27 0.87 -23.49
C PRO A 162 11.57 1.69 -23.56
N ILE A 163 12.11 2.11 -22.42
CA ILE A 163 13.24 3.05 -22.32
C ILE A 163 14.51 2.32 -21.83
N LEU A 164 14.34 1.41 -20.88
CA LEU A 164 15.41 0.67 -20.24
C LEU A 164 15.13 -0.84 -20.41
N PRO A 165 15.97 -1.59 -21.14
CA PRO A 165 15.86 -3.04 -21.21
C PRO A 165 16.11 -3.61 -19.80
N ILE A 166 15.04 -4.07 -19.16
CA ILE A 166 15.03 -4.52 -17.78
C ILE A 166 14.28 -5.84 -17.69
N SER A 167 14.93 -6.85 -17.10
CA SER A 167 14.32 -8.12 -16.75
C SER A 167 14.38 -8.27 -15.24
N VAL A 168 13.29 -8.76 -14.65
CA VAL A 168 13.29 -9.14 -13.25
C VAL A 168 13.95 -10.50 -13.13
N GLU A 169 14.75 -10.71 -12.09
CA GLU A 169 15.21 -12.05 -11.74
C GLU A 169 13.99 -12.85 -11.25
N SER A 170 13.55 -13.78 -12.09
CA SER A 170 12.40 -14.62 -11.81
C SER A 170 12.81 -15.89 -11.07
N ARG A 171 11.93 -16.35 -10.19
CA ARG A 171 11.98 -17.68 -9.60
C ARG A 171 10.78 -18.48 -10.05
N ARG A 172 10.96 -19.79 -10.19
CA ARG A 172 9.89 -20.73 -10.49
C ARG A 172 9.44 -21.41 -9.21
N VAL A 173 8.15 -21.37 -8.95
CA VAL A 173 7.53 -21.92 -7.75
C VAL A 173 6.38 -22.82 -8.18
N ALA A 174 6.40 -24.07 -7.74
CA ALA A 174 5.31 -25.01 -7.93
C ALA A 174 4.30 -24.81 -6.79
N VAL A 175 3.01 -24.70 -7.15
CA VAL A 175 1.92 -24.52 -6.20
C VAL A 175 0.88 -25.60 -6.46
N HIS A 176 0.42 -26.24 -5.40
CA HIS A 176 -0.68 -27.20 -5.42
C HIS A 176 -1.81 -26.70 -4.54
N VAL A 177 -3.00 -26.56 -5.13
CA VAL A 177 -4.18 -26.01 -4.49
C VAL A 177 -5.31 -27.05 -4.51
N PRO A 178 -5.90 -27.41 -3.36
CA PRO A 178 -7.07 -28.29 -3.31
C PRO A 178 -8.28 -27.74 -4.07
N ALA A 179 -9.17 -28.63 -4.50
CA ALA A 179 -10.35 -28.30 -5.32
C ALA A 179 -11.25 -27.21 -4.70
N THR A 180 -11.36 -27.19 -3.38
CA THR A 180 -12.16 -26.23 -2.60
C THR A 180 -11.75 -24.77 -2.82
N HIS A 181 -10.49 -24.52 -3.18
CA HIS A 181 -9.93 -23.17 -3.29
C HIS A 181 -9.38 -22.85 -4.69
N ALA A 182 -9.29 -23.83 -5.58
CA ALA A 182 -8.61 -23.72 -6.87
C ALA A 182 -9.12 -22.54 -7.74
N GLY A 183 -10.44 -22.37 -7.90
CA GLY A 183 -10.99 -21.29 -8.73
C GLY A 183 -10.69 -19.88 -8.22
N ARG A 184 -10.73 -19.68 -6.89
CA ARG A 184 -10.40 -18.39 -6.26
C ARG A 184 -8.89 -18.12 -6.25
N MET A 185 -8.10 -19.17 -6.04
CA MET A 185 -6.66 -19.07 -5.99
C MET A 185 -6.07 -18.82 -7.37
N TYR A 186 -6.63 -19.40 -8.42
CA TYR A 186 -6.16 -19.24 -9.80
C TYR A 186 -6.02 -17.76 -10.20
N GLY A 187 -7.07 -16.95 -10.00
CA GLY A 187 -7.03 -15.52 -10.31
C GLY A 187 -6.02 -14.74 -9.46
N ALA A 188 -5.85 -15.12 -8.19
CA ALA A 188 -4.85 -14.48 -7.33
C ALA A 188 -3.41 -14.86 -7.73
N LEU A 189 -3.14 -16.10 -8.14
CA LEU A 189 -1.82 -16.53 -8.62
C LEU A 189 -1.39 -15.77 -9.89
N GLN A 190 -2.33 -15.51 -10.80
CA GLN A 190 -2.07 -14.71 -12.00
C GLN A 190 -1.65 -13.25 -11.69
N SER A 191 -2.02 -12.71 -10.53
CA SER A 191 -1.58 -11.35 -10.14
C SER A 191 -0.12 -11.29 -9.67
N PHE A 192 0.47 -12.41 -9.22
CA PHE A 192 1.85 -12.45 -8.73
C PHE A 192 2.87 -12.75 -9.82
N GLY A 193 2.48 -13.43 -10.90
CA GLY A 193 3.41 -13.84 -11.93
C GLY A 193 2.76 -14.55 -13.12
N THR A 194 3.60 -15.14 -13.96
CA THR A 194 3.17 -15.87 -15.16
C THR A 194 3.12 -17.36 -14.86
N ILE A 195 1.96 -17.99 -15.11
CA ILE A 195 1.82 -19.44 -14.98
C ILE A 195 2.51 -20.09 -16.18
N THR A 196 3.60 -20.83 -15.94
CA THR A 196 4.39 -21.50 -16.99
C THR A 196 3.89 -22.90 -17.29
N GLN A 197 3.31 -23.57 -16.30
CA GLN A 197 2.74 -24.91 -16.39
C GLN A 197 1.51 -24.97 -15.50
N GLU A 198 0.44 -25.62 -15.95
CA GLU A 198 -0.75 -25.87 -15.15
C GLU A 198 -1.37 -27.23 -15.50
N ALA A 199 -1.96 -27.87 -14.50
CA ALA A 199 -2.68 -29.13 -14.64
C ALA A 199 -3.81 -29.19 -13.60
N TRP A 200 -5.04 -29.33 -14.10
CA TRP A 200 -6.18 -29.74 -13.28
C TRP A 200 -6.10 -31.25 -13.07
N GLN A 201 -6.25 -31.67 -11.82
CA GLN A 201 -6.21 -33.07 -11.43
C GLN A 201 -7.63 -33.65 -11.40
N ASN A 202 -7.73 -34.98 -11.44
CA ASN A 202 -9.02 -35.69 -11.44
C ASN A 202 -9.82 -35.51 -10.14
N ASP A 203 -9.15 -35.15 -9.05
CA ASP A 203 -9.77 -34.81 -7.75
C ASP A 203 -10.26 -33.36 -7.67
N GLY A 204 -10.18 -32.61 -8.79
CA GLY A 204 -10.53 -31.20 -8.89
C GLY A 204 -9.46 -30.24 -8.34
N SER A 205 -8.35 -30.76 -7.81
CA SER A 205 -7.23 -29.93 -7.38
C SER A 205 -6.48 -29.33 -8.58
N TRP A 206 -5.77 -28.24 -8.33
CA TRP A 206 -4.96 -27.55 -9.32
C TRP A 206 -3.48 -27.65 -8.94
N LYS A 207 -2.63 -27.91 -9.93
CA LYS A 207 -1.17 -27.82 -9.79
C LYS A 207 -0.65 -26.88 -10.87
N GLY A 208 0.28 -26.00 -10.53
CA GLY A 208 0.94 -25.18 -11.52
C GLY A 208 2.27 -24.61 -11.07
N THR A 209 3.11 -24.29 -12.05
CA THR A 209 4.42 -23.66 -11.84
C THR A 209 4.32 -22.19 -12.22
N LEU A 210 4.42 -21.31 -11.23
CA LEU A 210 4.41 -19.86 -11.37
C LEU A 210 5.84 -19.34 -11.51
N GLU A 211 6.07 -18.50 -12.49
CA GLU A 211 7.30 -17.70 -12.61
C GLU A 211 7.01 -16.28 -12.13
N LEU A 212 7.69 -15.86 -11.07
CA LEU A 212 7.47 -14.58 -10.41
C LEU A 212 8.79 -13.93 -9.97
N PRO A 213 8.83 -12.60 -9.78
CA PRO A 213 9.98 -11.93 -9.18
C PRO A 213 10.44 -12.58 -7.88
N ALA A 214 11.75 -12.77 -7.71
CA ALA A 214 12.31 -13.37 -6.49
C ALA A 214 11.86 -12.66 -5.19
N GLY A 215 11.65 -11.35 -5.24
CA GLY A 215 11.19 -10.55 -4.10
C GLY A 215 9.72 -10.76 -3.69
N MET A 216 8.89 -11.37 -4.54
CA MET A 216 7.45 -11.59 -4.28
C MET A 216 7.14 -13.01 -3.78
N VAL A 217 8.14 -13.88 -3.69
CA VAL A 217 7.94 -15.27 -3.26
C VAL A 217 7.34 -15.35 -1.86
N GLN A 218 7.80 -14.51 -0.93
CA GLN A 218 7.26 -14.51 0.43
C GLN A 218 5.81 -14.05 0.48
N GLU A 219 5.48 -12.97 -0.24
CA GLU A 219 4.12 -12.43 -0.29
C GLU A 219 3.14 -13.42 -0.94
N LEU A 220 3.58 -14.14 -1.98
CA LEU A 220 2.83 -15.25 -2.57
C LEU A 220 2.53 -16.32 -1.51
N ILE A 221 3.54 -16.74 -0.75
CA ILE A 221 3.40 -17.76 0.31
C ILE A 221 2.37 -17.30 1.35
N ASP A 222 2.50 -16.08 1.85
CA ASP A 222 1.60 -15.53 2.86
C ASP A 222 0.16 -15.43 2.33
N LYS A 223 -0.01 -15.02 1.07
CA LYS A 223 -1.32 -14.91 0.43
C LYS A 223 -1.99 -16.27 0.20
N VAL A 224 -1.24 -17.25 -0.31
CA VAL A 224 -1.73 -18.62 -0.52
C VAL A 224 -2.13 -19.25 0.82
N ASN A 225 -1.31 -19.10 1.86
CA ASN A 225 -1.62 -19.59 3.20
C ASN A 225 -2.88 -18.94 3.78
N SER A 226 -3.03 -17.63 3.63
CA SER A 226 -4.22 -16.89 4.08
C SER A 226 -5.50 -17.35 3.36
N MET A 227 -5.44 -17.58 2.04
CA MET A 227 -6.62 -17.93 1.25
C MET A 227 -7.03 -19.41 1.38
N THR A 228 -6.07 -20.28 1.66
CA THR A 228 -6.28 -21.74 1.74
C THR A 228 -6.25 -22.26 3.18
N HIS A 229 -6.06 -21.38 4.17
CA HIS A 229 -5.85 -21.74 5.58
C HIS A 229 -4.74 -22.78 5.76
N GLY A 230 -3.69 -22.69 4.92
CA GLY A 230 -2.56 -23.63 4.89
C GLY A 230 -2.81 -24.95 4.16
N ALA A 231 -3.92 -25.11 3.44
CA ALA A 231 -4.23 -26.35 2.73
C ALA A 231 -3.47 -26.51 1.39
N ALA A 232 -2.87 -25.45 0.86
CA ALA A 232 -2.05 -25.50 -0.35
C ALA A 232 -0.56 -25.75 -0.03
N THR A 233 0.12 -26.46 -0.93
CA THR A 233 1.58 -26.69 -0.82
C THR A 233 2.33 -25.87 -1.86
N ILE A 234 3.51 -25.37 -1.46
CA ILE A 234 4.35 -24.49 -2.28
C ILE A 234 5.77 -25.05 -2.24
N ASP A 235 6.31 -25.38 -3.41
CA ASP A 235 7.64 -25.94 -3.58
C ASP A 235 8.49 -25.05 -4.51
N MET A 236 9.72 -24.77 -4.09
CA MET A 236 10.66 -24.02 -4.92
C MET A 236 11.24 -24.92 -6.01
N VAL A 237 11.04 -24.55 -7.28
CA VAL A 237 11.60 -25.29 -8.42
C VAL A 237 13.01 -24.75 -8.67
N LYS A 238 13.97 -25.67 -8.85
CA LYS A 238 15.36 -25.32 -9.19
C LYS A 238 15.47 -24.75 -10.61
#